data_AF-G9BAP8-F1
#
_entry.id   AF-G9BAP8-F1
#
_cell.length_a   1.000
_cell.length_b   1.000
_cell.length_c   1.000
_cell.angle_alpha   90.00
_cell.angle_beta   90.00
_cell.angle_gamma   90.00
#
_symmetry.space_group_name_H-M   'P 1'
#
loop_
_entity.id
_entity.type
_entity.pdbx_description
1 polymer ?
#
loop_
_entity_poly.entity_id
_entity_poly.type
_entity_poly.pdbx_seq_one_letter_code
_entity_poly.pdbx_strand_id
1 'polypeptide(L)'
;MKGGERMLNILVTMLYPLSSAISEEEVAEFDRKFPIPSFMKLSRLGARLTKDGMKYVEIYEVEKGKLEEALGVQYQREIEIMKIVKGYKSHFEILYVPTPSTG
;
A
#
# COMPACT_ATOMS: atom_id res chain seq x y z
N MET A 1 -9.29 11.23 -31.14
CA MET A 1 -9.64 11.02 -29.71
C MET A 1 -8.35 10.97 -28.92
N LYS A 2 -8.10 11.92 -28.01
CA LYS A 2 -6.94 11.88 -27.11
C LYS A 2 -7.25 10.86 -26.01
N GLY A 3 -6.52 9.75 -25.99
CA GLY A 3 -6.67 8.73 -24.96
C GLY A 3 -6.40 9.34 -23.59
N GLY A 4 -7.34 9.15 -22.65
CA GLY A 4 -7.19 9.59 -21.27
C GLY A 4 -5.87 9.06 -20.67
N GLU A 5 -5.19 9.90 -19.90
CA GLU A 5 -3.93 9.53 -19.24
C GLU A 5 -4.18 8.32 -18.33
N ARG A 6 -3.49 7.20 -18.60
CA ARG A 6 -3.60 5.99 -17.77
C ARG A 6 -2.86 6.24 -16.46
N MET A 7 -3.56 6.15 -15.33
CA MET A 7 -2.92 6.22 -14.02
C MET A 7 -2.47 4.82 -13.60
N LEU A 8 -1.22 4.74 -13.14
CA LEU A 8 -0.63 3.53 -12.57
C LEU A 8 -0.84 3.59 -11.06
N ASN A 9 -1.48 2.57 -10.53
CA ASN A 9 -1.69 2.44 -9.10
C ASN A 9 -0.97 1.19 -8.58
N ILE A 10 -0.51 1.24 -7.33
CA ILE A 10 -0.04 0.08 -6.60
C ILE A 10 -1.16 -0.33 -5.64
N LEU A 11 -1.67 -1.54 -5.79
CA LEU A 11 -2.52 -2.16 -4.79
C LEU A 11 -1.65 -3.00 -3.86
N VAL A 12 -1.80 -2.75 -2.57
CA VAL A 12 -1.12 -3.46 -1.51
C VAL A 12 -2.18 -4.17 -0.68
N THR A 13 -2.09 -5.49 -0.60
CA THR A 13 -2.91 -6.28 0.31
C THR A 13 -2.04 -6.75 1.45
N MET A 14 -2.49 -6.57 2.69
CA MET A 14 -1.74 -6.92 3.90
C MET A 14 -2.60 -7.77 4.83
N LEU A 15 -1.98 -8.69 5.58
CA LEU A 15 -2.61 -9.48 6.64
C LEU A 15 -1.77 -9.37 7.91
N TYR A 16 -2.36 -8.78 8.94
CA TYR A 16 -1.82 -8.72 10.29
C TYR A 16 -2.48 -9.81 11.14
N PRO A 17 -1.74 -10.83 11.61
CA PRO A 17 -2.30 -11.89 12.44
C PRO A 17 -2.88 -11.35 13.76
N LEU A 18 -3.98 -11.93 14.23
CA LEU A 18 -4.62 -11.53 15.50
C LEU A 18 -3.69 -11.67 16.72
N SER A 19 -2.79 -12.66 16.67
CA SER A 19 -1.80 -12.92 17.71
C SER A 19 -0.64 -11.91 17.76
N SER A 20 -0.61 -10.96 16.83
CA SER A 20 0.51 -10.07 16.61
C SER A 20 0.02 -8.64 16.40
N ALA A 21 -0.87 -8.21 17.30
CA ALA A 21 -1.34 -6.83 17.36
C ALA A 21 -0.15 -5.90 17.63
N ILE A 22 0.01 -4.91 16.76
CA ILE A 22 0.98 -3.83 16.87
C ILE A 22 0.26 -2.68 17.58
N SER A 23 0.95 -1.97 18.48
CA SER A 23 0.36 -0.79 19.12
C SER A 23 0.24 0.39 18.16
N GLU A 24 -0.62 1.36 18.46
CA GLU A 24 -0.72 2.59 17.66
C GLU A 24 0.59 3.38 17.66
N GLU A 25 1.34 3.36 18.77
CA GLU A 25 2.65 4.01 18.88
C GLU A 25 3.70 3.35 17.99
N GLU A 26 3.73 2.03 17.92
CA GLU A 26 4.63 1.28 17.04
C GLU A 26 4.33 1.56 15.56
N VAL A 27 3.04 1.65 15.19
CA VAL A 27 2.62 2.06 13.84
C VAL A 27 3.06 3.50 13.55
N ALA A 28 2.83 4.43 14.48
CA ALA A 28 3.22 5.83 14.31
C ALA A 28 4.75 6.01 14.26
N GLU A 29 5.53 5.19 14.96
CA GLU A 29 6.98 5.16 14.84
C GLU A 29 7.43 4.60 13.49
N PHE A 30 6.80 3.52 13.02
CA PHE A 30 7.06 2.95 11.71
C PHE A 30 6.83 3.97 10.58
N ASP A 31 5.69 4.65 10.58
CA ASP A 31 5.37 5.64 9.54
C ASP A 31 6.29 6.86 9.58
N ARG A 32 6.82 7.23 10.75
CA ARG A 32 7.86 8.27 10.86
C ARG A 32 9.21 7.82 10.29
N LYS A 33 9.60 6.56 10.49
CA LYS A 33 10.87 6.01 9.99
C LYS A 33 10.83 5.74 8.49
N PHE A 34 9.68 5.34 7.96
CA PHE A 34 9.50 4.94 6.58
C PHE A 34 8.39 5.74 5.91
N PRO A 35 8.47 7.08 5.85
CA PRO A 35 7.38 7.90 5.35
C PRO A 35 7.00 7.54 3.91
N ILE A 36 5.70 7.61 3.61
CA ILE A 36 5.21 7.47 2.24
C ILE A 36 5.56 8.76 1.48
N PRO A 37 6.31 8.69 0.37
CA PRO A 37 6.69 9.86 -0.41
C PRO A 37 5.48 10.56 -1.02
N SER A 38 5.59 11.87 -1.27
CA SER A 38 4.51 12.68 -1.84
C SER A 38 4.06 12.24 -3.24
N PHE A 39 4.90 11.51 -3.99
CA PHE A 39 4.55 10.95 -5.30
C PHE A 39 3.69 9.67 -5.20
N MET A 40 3.48 9.14 -3.99
CA MET A 40 2.57 8.02 -3.69
C MET A 40 1.41 8.54 -2.85
N LYS A 41 0.24 8.72 -3.47
CA LYS A 41 -0.95 9.20 -2.79
C LYS A 41 -1.87 8.03 -2.45
N LEU A 42 -2.15 7.81 -1.18
CA LEU A 42 -3.19 6.85 -0.77
C LEU A 42 -4.55 7.32 -1.30
N SER A 43 -5.11 6.57 -2.24
CA SER A 43 -6.40 6.89 -2.87
C SER A 43 -7.55 6.11 -2.24
N ARG A 44 -7.29 4.87 -1.78
CA ARG A 44 -8.29 4.01 -1.13
C ARG A 44 -7.67 3.18 -0.03
N LEU A 45 -8.41 3.02 1.05
CA LEU A 45 -8.09 2.13 2.17
C LEU A 45 -9.34 1.30 2.50
N GLY A 46 -9.14 0.00 2.70
CA GLY A 46 -10.16 -0.91 3.21
C GLY A 46 -9.56 -1.84 4.25
N ALA A 47 -10.31 -2.11 5.31
CA ALA A 47 -9.93 -3.05 6.35
C ALA A 47 -11.08 -4.00 6.64
N ARG A 48 -10.77 -5.26 6.93
CA ARG A 48 -11.75 -6.22 7.45
C ARG A 48 -11.08 -7.22 8.39
N LEU A 49 -11.79 -7.56 9.46
CA LEU A 49 -11.39 -8.67 10.31
C LEU A 49 -11.70 -10.00 9.60
N THR A 50 -10.75 -10.93 9.65
CA THR A 50 -10.89 -12.29 9.14
C THR A 50 -10.52 -13.28 10.23
N LYS A 51 -10.79 -14.57 10.02
CA LYS A 51 -10.38 -15.64 10.95
C LYS A 51 -8.85 -15.72 11.14
N ASP A 52 -8.07 -15.24 10.18
CA ASP A 52 -6.61 -15.36 10.16
C ASP A 52 -5.91 -14.07 10.65
N GLY A 53 -6.66 -12.99 10.89
CA GLY A 53 -6.08 -11.66 11.14
C GLY A 53 -6.91 -10.50 10.62
N MET A 54 -6.40 -9.29 10.84
CA MET A 54 -6.91 -8.07 10.20
C MET A 54 -6.31 -7.97 8.79
N LYS A 55 -7.17 -7.97 7.77
CA LYS A 55 -6.77 -7.79 6.38
C LYS A 55 -6.96 -6.34 5.96
N TYR A 56 -5.94 -5.74 5.38
CA TYR A 56 -5.96 -4.40 4.82
C TYR A 56 -5.75 -4.45 3.31
N VAL A 57 -6.33 -3.48 2.62
CA VAL A 57 -6.09 -3.19 1.21
C VAL A 57 -5.87 -1.69 1.08
N GLU A 58 -4.73 -1.32 0.52
CA GLU A 58 -4.35 0.04 0.20
C GLU A 58 -4.16 0.17 -1.30
N ILE A 59 -4.61 1.29 -1.86
CA ILE A 59 -4.36 1.64 -3.25
C ILE A 59 -3.64 2.98 -3.27
N TYR A 60 -2.44 2.99 -3.81
CA TYR A 60 -1.63 4.19 -4.01
C TYR A 60 -1.69 4.61 -5.48
N GLU A 61 -2.12 5.84 -5.72
CA GLU A 61 -1.90 6.53 -6.99
C GLU A 61 -0.43 6.96 -7.06
N VAL A 62 0.26 6.61 -8.15
CA VAL A 62 1.67 6.90 -8.34
C VAL A 62 1.86 7.94 -9.43
N GLU A 63 2.68 8.95 -9.14
CA GLU A 63 3.05 9.96 -10.13
C GLU A 63 3.69 9.32 -11.38
N LYS A 64 3.43 9.91 -12.55
CA LYS A 64 3.94 9.41 -13.83
C LYS A 64 5.48 9.31 -13.81
N GLY A 65 5.99 8.13 -14.17
CA GLY A 65 7.43 7.86 -14.20
C GLY A 65 8.05 7.48 -12.85
N LYS A 66 7.27 7.44 -11.77
CA LYS A 66 7.74 7.09 -10.42
C LYS A 66 7.43 5.65 -9.97
N LEU A 67 6.92 4.80 -10.88
CA LEU A 67 6.49 3.43 -10.53
C LEU A 67 7.60 2.60 -9.88
N GLU A 68 8.80 2.60 -10.46
CA GLU A 68 9.92 1.80 -9.92
C GLU A 68 10.34 2.27 -8.53
N GLU A 69 10.42 3.58 -8.33
CA GLU A 69 10.73 4.20 -7.03
C GLU A 69 9.64 3.88 -5.99
N ALA A 70 8.37 3.94 -6.40
CA ALA A 70 7.22 3.61 -5.55
C ALA A 70 7.21 2.14 -5.14
N LEU A 71 7.51 1.22 -6.06
CA LEU A 71 7.66 -0.20 -5.74
C LEU A 71 8.82 -0.41 -4.77
N GLY A 72 9.97 0.24 -4.98
CA GLY A 72 11.12 0.16 -4.08
C GLY A 72 10.79 0.57 -2.65
N VAL A 73 10.10 1.71 -2.49
CA VAL A 73 9.63 2.19 -1.18
C VAL A 73 8.66 1.21 -0.54
N GLN A 74 7.68 0.72 -1.30
CA GLN A 74 6.69 -0.20 -0.76
C GLN A 74 7.33 -1.54 -0.35
N TYR A 75 8.20 -2.11 -1.19
CA TYR A 75 8.96 -3.32 -0.85
C TYR A 75 9.76 -3.14 0.44
N GLN A 76 10.43 -2.02 0.60
CA GLN A 76 11.18 -1.73 1.82
C GLN A 76 10.26 -1.69 3.04
N ARG A 77 9.13 -0.98 2.96
CA ARG A 77 8.13 -0.92 4.05
C ARG A 77 7.66 -2.32 4.46
N GLU A 78 7.29 -3.17 3.50
CA GLU A 78 6.82 -4.53 3.82
C GLU A 78 7.89 -5.40 4.48
N ILE A 79 9.14 -5.31 4.01
CA ILE A 79 10.25 -6.06 4.61
C ILE A 79 10.45 -5.66 6.07
N GLU A 80 10.34 -4.37 6.37
CA GLU A 80 10.50 -3.88 7.74
C GLU A 80 9.32 -4.30 8.64
N ILE A 81 8.08 -4.31 8.13
CA ILE A 81 6.93 -4.85 8.86
C ILE A 81 7.10 -6.36 9.11
N MET A 82 7.55 -7.13 8.13
CA MET A 82 7.79 -8.58 8.26
C MET A 82 8.81 -8.93 9.36
N LYS A 83 9.77 -8.03 9.66
CA LYS A 83 10.74 -8.23 10.74
C LYS A 83 10.13 -8.07 12.13
N ILE A 84 9.09 -7.23 12.25
CA ILE A 84 8.47 -6.86 13.53
C ILE A 84 7.26 -7.75 13.81
N VAL A 85 6.50 -8.10 12.77
CA VAL A 85 5.18 -8.73 12.87
C VAL A 85 5.25 -10.18 12.42
N LYS A 86 5.33 -11.09 13.38
CA LYS A 86 5.38 -12.52 13.10
C LYS A 86 4.11 -12.97 12.36
N GLY A 87 4.30 -13.62 11.21
CA GLY A 87 3.20 -14.17 10.41
C GLY A 87 2.50 -13.15 9.52
N TYR A 88 3.01 -11.91 9.46
CA TYR A 88 2.59 -10.91 8.49
C TYR A 88 2.74 -11.42 7.05
N LYS A 89 1.77 -11.07 6.20
CA LYS A 89 1.79 -11.40 4.78
C LYS A 89 1.35 -10.19 3.99
N SER A 90 1.99 -9.97 2.85
CA SER A 90 1.55 -8.96 1.90
C SER A 90 1.63 -9.44 0.45
N HIS A 91 0.90 -8.74 -0.42
CA HIS A 91 0.86 -8.97 -1.86
C HIS A 91 0.71 -7.64 -2.59
N PHE A 92 1.39 -7.52 -3.73
CA PHE A 92 1.39 -6.33 -4.56
C PHE A 92 0.82 -6.62 -5.93
N GLU A 93 -0.01 -5.71 -6.40
CA GLU A 93 -0.51 -5.70 -7.77
C GLU A 93 -0.32 -4.31 -8.37
N ILE A 94 0.12 -4.25 -9.61
CA ILE A 94 0.17 -3.00 -10.38
C ILE A 94 -1.13 -2.91 -11.16
N LEU A 95 -1.94 -1.90 -10.85
CA LEU A 95 -3.22 -1.68 -11.50
C LEU A 95 -3.09 -0.58 -12.56
N TYR A 96 -3.60 -0.88 -13.75
CA TYR A 96 -3.78 0.09 -14.82
C TYR A 96 -5.21 0.60 -14.77
N VAL A 97 -5.42 1.81 -14.25
CA VAL A 97 -6.76 2.40 -14.15
C VAL A 97 -6.93 3.43 -15.27
N PRO A 98 -7.89 3.24 -16.19
CA PRO A 98 -8.24 4.28 -17.14
C PRO A 98 -8.75 5.51 -16.36
N THR A 99 -8.23 6.70 -16.67
CA THR A 99 -8.90 7.92 -16.18
C THR A 99 -10.31 7.96 -16.77
N PRO A 100 -11.35 8.21 -15.95
CA PRO A 100 -12.68 8.44 -16.48
C PRO A 100 -12.61 9.60 -17.48
N SER A 101 -13.10 9.38 -18.70
CA SER A 101 -13.31 10.48 -19.64
C SER A 101 -14.36 11.39 -19.03
N THR A 102 -13.97 12.59 -18.60
CA THR A 102 -14.93 13.67 -18.36
C THR A 102 -15.53 14.02 -19.73
N GLY A 103 -16.71 13.46 -20.02
CA GLY A 103 -17.55 13.86 -21.14
C GLY A 103 -18.20 15.20 -20.88
#